data_AF-A0A8K0KCT5-F1
#
_entry.id   AF-A0A8K0KCT5-F1
#
_cell.length_a   1.000
_cell.length_b   1.000
_cell.length_c   1.000
_cell.angle_alpha   90.00
_cell.angle_beta   90.00
_cell.angle_gamma   90.00
#
_symmetry.space_group_name_H-M   'P 1'
#
loop_
_entity.id
_entity.type
_entity.pdbx_description
1 polymer ?
#
loop_
_entity_poly.entity_id
_entity_poly.type
_entity_poly.pdbx_seq_one_letter_code
_entity_poly.pdbx_strand_id
1 'polypeptide(L)'
;MRLRHDKNGGAWCPRRQISKEAQEEYLQVELHTLHVITGAQTQGRFGNGQGQEYAEEYSIEYWRPGLAKWVRWKGRNRTDVGYRSGSEKTT
;
A
#
# COMPACT_ATOMS: atom_id res chain seq x y z
N MET A 1 -8.56 7.62 -3.74
CA MET A 1 -8.61 6.51 -2.77
C MET A 1 -8.40 7.08 -1.37
N ARG A 2 -9.19 6.64 -0.39
CA ARG A 2 -9.02 6.94 1.04
C ARG A 2 -9.67 5.80 1.81
N LEU A 3 -9.10 5.41 2.95
CA LEU A 3 -9.69 4.38 3.80
C LEU A 3 -11.14 4.73 4.17
N ARG A 4 -12.03 3.72 4.13
CA ARG A 4 -13.47 3.79 4.44
C ARG A 4 -14.26 4.76 3.55
N HIS A 5 -13.86 4.90 2.30
CA HIS A 5 -14.52 5.83 1.39
C HIS A 5 -14.67 5.26 -0.02
N ASP A 6 -15.91 5.11 -0.48
CA ASP A 6 -16.25 4.37 -1.70
C ASP A 6 -16.55 5.24 -2.95
N LYS A 7 -16.03 6.49 -3.00
CA LYS A 7 -16.16 7.28 -4.24
C LYS A 7 -15.28 6.70 -5.34
N ASN A 8 -15.78 6.69 -6.57
CA ASN A 8 -15.09 6.20 -7.78
C ASN A 8 -14.58 4.77 -7.65
N GLY A 9 -15.35 3.89 -7.00
CA GLY A 9 -15.01 2.47 -6.81
C GLY A 9 -14.19 2.18 -5.56
N GLY A 10 -13.84 3.19 -4.75
CA GLY A 10 -13.37 2.99 -3.36
C GLY A 10 -11.94 2.49 -3.18
N ALA A 11 -11.26 2.10 -4.25
CA ALA A 11 -9.87 1.68 -4.23
C ALA A 11 -9.08 2.32 -5.37
N TRP A 12 -7.76 2.24 -5.29
CA TRP A 12 -6.89 2.45 -6.44
C TRP A 12 -6.52 1.09 -7.02
N CYS A 13 -6.65 0.96 -8.34
CA CYS A 13 -6.25 -0.23 -9.08
C CYS A 13 -5.20 0.19 -10.11
N PRO A 14 -4.00 -0.42 -10.10
CA PRO A 14 -3.01 -0.17 -11.14
C PRO A 14 -3.55 -0.61 -12.51
N ARG A 15 -3.10 0.04 -13.58
CA ARG A 15 -3.53 -0.29 -14.94
C ARG A 15 -3.00 -1.66 -15.38
N ARG A 16 -1.80 -2.03 -14.93
CA ARG A 16 -1.15 -3.30 -15.24
C ARG A 16 -1.29 -4.25 -14.06
N GLN A 17 -1.46 -5.52 -14.35
CA GLN A 17 -1.41 -6.55 -13.33
C GLN A 17 0.02 -6.67 -12.79
N ILE A 18 0.14 -6.76 -11.47
CA ILE A 18 1.41 -6.96 -10.79
C ILE A 18 1.75 -8.44 -10.87
N SER A 19 2.93 -8.76 -11.39
CA SER A 19 3.54 -10.09 -11.36
C SER A 19 5.01 -9.95 -10.98
N LYS A 20 5.70 -11.08 -10.72
CA LYS A 20 7.14 -11.07 -10.39
C LYS A 20 8.00 -10.55 -11.55
N GLU A 21 7.47 -10.58 -12.76
CA GLU A 21 8.13 -10.16 -14.00
C GLU A 21 7.68 -8.76 -14.46
N ALA A 22 6.62 -8.20 -13.87
CA ALA A 22 6.05 -6.91 -14.24
C ALA A 22 6.65 -5.75 -13.44
N GLN A 23 6.55 -4.53 -14.00
CA GLN A 23 6.96 -3.30 -13.32
C GLN A 23 6.21 -3.13 -11.99
N GLU A 24 6.94 -2.69 -10.95
CA GLU A 24 6.34 -2.32 -9.68
C GLU A 24 5.48 -1.05 -9.87
N GLU A 25 4.18 -1.16 -9.60
CA GLU A 25 3.28 -0.02 -9.53
C GLU A 25 3.17 0.44 -8.08
N TYR A 26 3.06 1.74 -7.84
CA TYR A 26 3.07 2.30 -6.49
C TYR A 26 2.02 3.39 -6.28
N LEU A 27 1.60 3.51 -5.03
CA LEU A 27 0.88 4.67 -4.51
C LEU A 27 1.85 5.52 -3.68
N GLN A 28 2.10 6.73 -4.14
CA GLN A 28 2.92 7.70 -3.40
C GLN A 28 2.02 8.61 -2.55
N VAL A 29 2.41 8.79 -1.28
CA VAL A 29 1.75 9.72 -0.36
C VAL A 29 2.76 10.77 0.07
N GLU A 30 2.55 12.00 -0.39
CA GLU A 30 3.37 13.15 0.01
C GLU A 30 2.86 13.72 1.34
N LEU A 31 3.73 13.71 2.36
CA LEU A 31 3.40 14.23 3.68
C LEU A 31 3.85 15.68 3.90
N HIS A 32 4.59 16.26 2.95
CA HIS A 32 5.13 17.63 2.93
C HIS A 32 6.12 18.01 4.05
N THR A 33 6.02 17.40 5.23
CA THR A 33 6.95 17.57 6.35
C THR A 33 7.39 16.20 6.89
N LEU A 34 8.41 16.18 7.74
CA LEU A 34 8.91 14.93 8.32
C LEU A 34 7.92 14.39 9.36
N HIS A 35 7.49 13.14 9.17
CA HIS A 35 6.57 12.44 10.06
C HIS A 35 7.16 11.11 10.53
N VAL A 36 6.77 10.68 11.73
CA VAL A 36 7.00 9.32 12.22
C VAL A 36 5.77 8.48 11.89
N ILE A 37 5.92 7.49 11.01
CA ILE A 37 4.87 6.55 10.64
C ILE A 37 5.05 5.28 11.48
N THR A 38 4.06 4.94 12.29
CA THR A 38 4.08 3.78 13.19
C THR A 38 3.26 2.59 12.67
N GLY A 39 2.45 2.80 11.63
CA GLY A 39 1.63 1.77 11.03
C GLY A 39 1.05 2.20 9.68
N ALA A 40 0.58 1.22 8.92
CA ALA A 40 -0.13 1.42 7.66
C ALA A 40 -1.33 0.46 7.63
N GLN A 41 -2.42 0.89 6.98
CA GLN A 41 -3.60 0.07 6.75
C GLN A 41 -3.96 0.11 5.27
N THR A 42 -4.24 -1.06 4.70
CA THR A 42 -4.70 -1.23 3.33
C THR A 42 -6.19 -1.53 3.31
N GLN A 43 -6.85 -1.20 2.20
CA GLN A 43 -8.23 -1.59 1.94
C GLN A 43 -8.38 -1.88 0.45
N GLY A 44 -8.98 -3.02 0.13
CA GLY A 44 -9.34 -3.39 -1.23
C GLY A 44 -10.57 -2.65 -1.75
N ARG A 45 -11.03 -3.03 -2.94
CA ARG A 45 -12.25 -2.50 -3.52
C ARG A 45 -13.45 -2.98 -2.69
N PHE A 46 -14.30 -2.07 -2.22
CA PHE A 46 -15.53 -2.46 -1.53
C PHE A 46 -16.60 -2.91 -2.54
N GLY A 47 -16.90 -2.07 -3.54
CA GLY A 47 -17.82 -2.41 -4.62
C GLY A 47 -19.21 -2.84 -4.13
N ASN A 48 -19.78 -2.14 -3.15
CA ASN A 48 -21.05 -2.50 -2.50
C ASN A 48 -21.09 -3.96 -1.98
N GLY A 49 -19.97 -4.44 -1.41
CA GLY A 49 -19.84 -5.81 -0.90
C GLY A 49 -19.53 -6.87 -1.96
N GLN A 50 -19.42 -6.49 -3.24
CA GLN A 50 -19.06 -7.39 -4.34
C GLN A 50 -17.59 -7.33 -4.72
N GLY A 51 -16.82 -6.37 -4.19
CA GLY A 51 -15.40 -6.23 -4.47
C GLY A 51 -14.61 -7.47 -4.04
N GLN A 52 -13.70 -7.91 -4.91
CA GLN A 52 -12.82 -9.08 -4.67
C GLN A 52 -11.34 -8.69 -4.74
N GLU A 53 -11.05 -7.46 -5.14
CA GLU A 53 -9.71 -7.00 -5.45
C GLU A 53 -9.09 -6.33 -4.22
N TYR A 54 -8.00 -6.91 -3.70
CA TYR A 54 -7.17 -6.33 -2.65
C TYR A 54 -5.70 -6.70 -2.89
N ALA A 55 -4.78 -5.85 -2.44
CA ALA A 55 -3.36 -6.18 -2.48
C ALA A 55 -3.04 -7.20 -1.38
N GLU A 56 -2.67 -8.43 -1.73
CA GLU A 56 -2.37 -9.47 -0.74
C GLU A 56 -1.07 -9.20 0.01
N GLU A 57 -0.08 -8.63 -0.68
CA GLU A 57 1.23 -8.28 -0.17
C GLU A 57 1.63 -6.90 -0.67
N TYR A 58 2.34 -6.14 0.17
CA TYR A 58 2.93 -4.86 -0.23
C TYR A 58 4.24 -4.61 0.51
N SER A 59 5.12 -3.82 -0.11
CA SER A 59 6.31 -3.25 0.52
C SER A 59 6.11 -1.77 0.77
N ILE A 60 6.91 -1.20 1.68
CA ILE A 60 6.95 0.24 1.93
C ILE A 60 8.34 0.74 1.55
N GLU A 61 8.37 1.76 0.71
CA GLU A 61 9.57 2.56 0.47
C GLU A 61 9.33 3.97 1.01
N TYR A 62 10.38 4.57 1.56
CA TYR A 62 10.33 5.94 2.04
C TYR A 62 11.54 6.73 1.59
N TRP A 63 11.35 8.04 1.47
CA TRP A 63 12.41 9.01 1.26
C TRP A 63 12.28 10.12 2.30
N ARG A 64 13.40 10.73 2.67
CA ARG A 64 13.45 11.93 3.51
C ARG A 64 14.71 12.73 3.18
N PRO A 65 14.75 14.05 3.49
CA PRO A 65 15.95 14.85 3.33
C PRO A 65 17.19 14.18 3.94
N GLY A 66 18.29 14.18 3.19
CA GLY A 66 19.54 13.48 3.53
C GLY A 66 19.66 12.06 2.97
N LEU A 67 18.61 11.50 2.37
CA LEU A 67 18.71 10.24 1.60
C LEU A 67 18.93 10.52 0.12
N ALA A 68 19.88 9.80 -0.50
CA ALA A 68 20.17 9.92 -1.92
C ALA A 68 19.14 9.21 -2.82
N LYS A 69 18.36 8.29 -2.26
CA LYS A 69 17.35 7.47 -2.96
C LYS A 69 16.28 6.99 -2.00
N TRP A 70 15.19 6.47 -2.55
CA TRP A 70 14.19 5.71 -1.80
C TRP A 70 14.84 4.53 -1.08
N VAL A 71 14.38 4.28 0.14
CA VAL A 71 14.85 3.19 0.98
C VAL A 71 13.68 2.30 1.34
N ARG A 72 13.82 1.01 1.05
CA ARG A 72 12.86 -0.01 1.45
C ARG A 72 12.86 -0.18 2.97
N TRP A 73 11.69 -0.07 3.58
CA TRP A 73 11.49 -0.36 4.98
C TRP A 73 11.78 -1.84 5.23
N LYS A 74 12.42 -2.12 6.37
CA LYS A 74 12.73 -3.48 6.79
C LYS A 74 12.18 -3.71 8.18
N GLY A 75 11.74 -4.94 8.43
CA GLY A 75 11.25 -5.35 9.73
C GLY A 75 12.32 -5.21 10.81
N ARG A 76 11.91 -5.46 12.06
CA ARG A 76 12.80 -5.40 13.24
C ARG A 76 14.05 -6.29 13.09
N ASN A 77 13.94 -7.37 12.32
CA ASN A 77 15.02 -8.30 12.03
C ASN A 77 15.86 -7.91 10.80
N ARG A 78 15.69 -6.69 10.25
CA ARG A 78 16.36 -6.19 9.03
C ARG A 78 16.16 -7.07 7.79
N THR A 79 15.14 -7.92 7.80
CA THR A 79 14.70 -8.66 6.62
C THR A 79 13.78 -7.78 5.80
N ASP A 80 13.80 -7.97 4.49
CA ASP A 80 12.72 -7.48 3.66
C ASP A 80 11.42 -8.17 4.11
N VAL A 81 10.38 -7.38 4.34
CA VAL A 81 9.09 -7.89 4.81
C VAL A 81 8.05 -7.34 3.86
N GLY A 82 7.49 -8.23 3.04
CA GLY A 82 6.19 -7.96 2.46
C GLY A 82 5.14 -8.07 3.55
N TYR A 83 4.41 -6.98 3.73
CA TYR A 83 3.29 -6.93 4.65
C TYR A 83 2.10 -7.61 3.99
N ARG A 84 1.52 -8.58 4.68
CA ARG A 84 0.28 -9.20 4.23
C ARG A 84 -0.90 -8.36 4.66
N SER A 85 -1.80 -8.06 3.73
CA SER A 85 -3.07 -7.42 4.07
C SER A 85 -3.96 -8.40 4.85
N GLY A 86 -4.50 -7.96 5.98
CA GLY A 86 -5.50 -8.72 6.73
C GLY A 86 -6.84 -8.71 6.00
N SER A 87 -7.47 -9.88 5.83
CA SER A 87 -8.79 -10.01 5.22
C SER A 87 -9.91 -9.84 6.25
N GLU A 88 -10.14 -8.60 6.70
CA GLU A 88 -11.32 -8.32 7.52
C GLU A 88 -12.51 -8.01 6.61
N LYS A 89 -13.26 -9.05 6.23
CA LYS A 89 -14.56 -8.90 5.55
C LYS A 89 -15.55 -8.35 6.57
N THR A 90 -15.81 -7.05 6.54
CA THR A 90 -16.91 -6.47 7.31
C THR A 90 -18.22 -7.02 6.74
N THR A 91 -18.91 -7.85 7.53
CA THR A 91 -20.26 -8.35 7.25
C THR A 91 -21.28 -7.25 7.52
#